data_AF-J2RML7-F1
#
_entry.id   AF-J2RML7-F1
#
_cell.length_a   1.000
_cell.length_b   1.000
_cell.length_c   1.000
_cell.angle_alpha   90.00
_cell.angle_beta   90.00
_cell.angle_gamma   90.00
#
_symmetry.space_group_name_H-M   'P 1'
#
loop_
_entity.id
_entity.type
_entity.pdbx_description
1 polymer ?
#
loop_
_entity_poly.entity_id
_entity_poly.type
_entity_poly.pdbx_seq_one_letter_code
_entity_poly.pdbx_strand_id
1 'polypeptide(L)'
;GAGNDTVWTSLASYTLGANVENLFFGGSGNFAGTGNVLGNTIAGGAGNDVIIGGAGADTMAGGTGSDIYEATDLGDVVIELAGAGSDTVWTSLASYSLGANVENLFFGGSGNFAGSGNALANTLVGGAGNDVLIGGAGADTMVGGAGNDIYEVTDLGDVVGENAGGGNDTVWTSLASYTLGANVENLFFGG
;
A
#
# COMPACT_ATOMS: atom_id res chain seq x y z
N GLY A 1 -1.18 -22.78 -20.91
CA GLY A 1 -1.32 -24.23 -21.27
C GLY A 1 -0.87 -25.06 -20.07
N ALA A 2 -0.52 -26.34 -20.18
CA ALA A 2 0.27 -26.94 -19.09
C ALA A 2 1.69 -26.36 -19.17
N GLY A 3 2.01 -25.41 -18.29
CA GLY A 3 3.27 -24.66 -18.29
C GLY A 3 3.06 -23.21 -17.84
N ASN A 4 4.12 -22.55 -17.34
CA ASN A 4 4.13 -21.11 -17.07
C ASN A 4 4.46 -20.37 -18.37
N ASP A 5 3.48 -19.70 -18.95
CA ASP A 5 3.59 -18.91 -20.17
C ASP A 5 4.08 -17.49 -19.83
N THR A 6 4.91 -16.89 -20.69
CA THR A 6 5.60 -15.61 -20.43
C THR A 6 5.49 -14.64 -21.59
N VAL A 7 5.16 -13.39 -21.29
CA VAL A 7 5.27 -12.24 -22.20
C VAL A 7 6.45 -11.37 -21.81
N TRP A 8 7.34 -11.12 -22.78
CA TRP A 8 8.33 -10.06 -22.72
C TRP A 8 7.90 -8.93 -23.64
N THR A 9 7.83 -7.71 -23.14
CA THR A 9 7.36 -6.56 -23.90
C THR A 9 8.17 -5.30 -23.61
N SER A 10 8.19 -4.38 -24.57
CA SER A 10 8.68 -3.00 -24.39
C SER A 10 7.60 -1.98 -24.74
N LEU A 11 6.35 -2.44 -24.86
CA LEU A 11 5.19 -1.57 -25.02
C LEU A 11 4.98 -0.78 -23.73
N ALA A 12 4.54 0.47 -23.85
CA ALA A 12 4.22 1.31 -22.69
C ALA A 12 3.11 0.73 -21.80
N SER A 13 2.27 -0.16 -22.33
CA SER A 13 1.26 -0.86 -21.55
C SER A 13 0.97 -2.24 -22.13
N TYR A 14 0.66 -3.20 -21.25
CA TYR A 14 0.26 -4.55 -21.64
C TYR A 14 -0.65 -5.20 -20.59
N THR A 15 -1.71 -5.86 -21.07
CA THR A 15 -2.61 -6.69 -20.24
C THR A 15 -2.45 -8.15 -20.63
N LEU A 16 -2.25 -9.03 -19.64
CA LEU A 16 -2.13 -10.46 -19.88
C LEU A 16 -3.43 -11.06 -20.43
N GLY A 17 -3.29 -11.82 -21.52
CA GLY A 17 -4.38 -12.66 -22.03
C GLY A 17 -4.61 -13.86 -21.11
N ALA A 18 -5.70 -14.60 -21.32
CA ALA A 18 -6.00 -15.80 -20.56
C ALA A 18 -4.90 -16.87 -20.71
N ASN A 19 -4.64 -17.63 -19.62
CA ASN A 19 -3.63 -18.70 -19.56
C ASN A 19 -2.18 -18.22 -19.77
N VAL A 20 -1.89 -16.97 -19.37
CA VAL A 20 -0.53 -16.43 -19.34
C VAL A 20 -0.25 -15.97 -17.92
N GLU A 21 0.87 -16.41 -17.35
CA GLU A 21 1.17 -16.19 -15.93
C GLU A 21 2.25 -15.14 -15.71
N ASN A 22 3.08 -14.82 -16.70
CA ASN A 22 4.23 -13.93 -16.49
C ASN A 22 4.25 -12.77 -17.47
N LEU A 23 4.48 -11.56 -16.96
CA LEU A 23 4.66 -10.34 -17.72
C LEU A 23 5.95 -9.64 -17.30
N PHE A 24 6.87 -9.46 -18.24
CA PHE A 24 8.13 -8.74 -18.02
C PHE A 24 8.26 -7.59 -19.00
N PHE A 25 8.38 -6.38 -18.46
CA PHE A 25 8.73 -5.19 -19.23
C PHE A 25 10.26 -5.05 -19.32
N GLY A 26 10.75 -4.77 -20.53
CA GLY A 26 12.17 -4.58 -20.81
C GLY A 26 12.49 -3.14 -21.16
N GLY A 27 13.56 -2.62 -20.57
CA GLY A 27 14.12 -1.30 -20.87
C GLY A 27 13.92 -0.31 -19.73
N SER A 28 14.11 0.97 -20.04
CA SER A 28 13.87 2.08 -19.13
C SER A 28 12.69 2.93 -19.65
N GLY A 29 11.59 2.97 -18.92
CA GLY A 29 10.39 3.70 -19.27
C GLY A 29 9.29 3.47 -18.23
N ASN A 30 8.28 4.33 -18.22
CA ASN A 30 7.12 4.14 -17.37
C ASN A 30 6.14 3.20 -18.07
N PHE A 31 5.88 2.04 -17.48
CA PHE A 31 5.06 0.98 -18.02
C PHE A 31 3.76 0.78 -17.22
N ALA A 32 2.72 0.29 -17.88
CA ALA A 32 1.48 -0.11 -17.25
C ALA A 32 1.19 -1.60 -17.51
N GLY A 33 1.36 -2.43 -16.50
CA GLY A 33 1.10 -3.87 -16.54
C GLY A 33 -0.23 -4.24 -15.88
N THR A 34 -1.00 -5.12 -16.51
CA THR A 34 -2.22 -5.67 -15.90
C THR A 34 -2.21 -7.18 -16.03
N GLY A 35 -2.41 -7.89 -14.92
CA GLY A 35 -2.57 -9.34 -14.92
C GLY A 35 -3.95 -9.79 -15.39
N ASN A 36 -4.31 -11.02 -15.04
CA ASN A 36 -5.55 -11.67 -15.42
C ASN A 36 -6.23 -12.31 -14.19
N VAL A 37 -6.81 -13.50 -14.32
CA VAL A 37 -7.54 -14.20 -13.24
C VAL A 37 -6.72 -15.31 -12.59
N LEU A 38 -5.48 -15.51 -13.04
CA LEU A 38 -4.53 -16.47 -12.51
C LEU A 38 -3.57 -15.73 -11.59
N GLY A 39 -2.89 -16.45 -10.70
CA GLY A 39 -1.73 -15.86 -10.03
C GLY A 39 -0.64 -15.53 -11.06
N ASN A 40 -0.29 -14.25 -11.16
CA ASN A 40 0.66 -13.73 -12.12
C ASN A 40 1.97 -13.30 -11.46
N THR A 41 3.05 -13.31 -12.23
CA THR A 41 4.30 -12.62 -11.89
C THR A 41 4.49 -11.47 -12.87
N ILE A 42 4.46 -10.24 -12.36
CA ILE A 42 4.56 -9.04 -13.19
C ILE A 42 5.78 -8.23 -12.74
N ALA A 43 6.69 -7.94 -13.68
CA ALA A 43 7.82 -7.05 -13.42
C ALA A 43 7.89 -5.85 -14.38
N GLY A 44 7.99 -4.64 -13.81
CA GLY A 44 7.98 -3.35 -14.52
C GLY A 44 9.35 -2.92 -15.08
N GLY A 45 10.43 -3.22 -14.36
CA GLY A 45 11.79 -2.89 -14.79
C GLY A 45 12.29 -1.58 -14.19
N ALA A 46 12.52 -0.58 -15.04
CA ALA A 46 13.04 0.71 -14.59
C ALA A 46 12.18 1.84 -15.12
N GLY A 47 11.82 2.80 -14.27
CA GLY A 47 10.84 3.83 -14.56
C GLY A 47 9.77 3.83 -13.47
N ASN A 48 8.81 4.75 -13.55
CA ASN A 48 7.69 4.78 -12.62
C ASN A 48 6.55 3.97 -13.23
N ASP A 49 6.39 2.74 -12.77
CA ASP A 49 5.49 1.75 -13.33
C ASP A 49 4.16 1.69 -12.58
N VAL A 50 3.11 1.25 -13.28
CA VAL A 50 1.80 0.96 -12.70
C VAL A 50 1.50 -0.51 -12.94
N ILE A 51 1.36 -1.28 -11.86
CA ILE A 51 1.15 -2.71 -11.91
C ILE A 51 -0.17 -3.06 -11.23
N ILE A 52 -1.11 -3.62 -12.00
CA ILE A 52 -2.39 -4.11 -11.52
C ILE A 52 -2.34 -5.64 -11.55
N GLY A 53 -2.38 -6.28 -10.38
CA GLY A 53 -2.37 -7.74 -10.28
C GLY A 53 -3.59 -8.36 -10.98
N GLY A 54 -4.78 -7.85 -10.66
CA GLY A 54 -6.03 -8.41 -11.14
C GLY A 54 -6.63 -9.33 -10.08
N ALA A 55 -7.03 -10.53 -10.48
CA ALA A 55 -7.55 -11.53 -9.56
C ALA A 55 -6.62 -12.73 -9.47
N GLY A 56 -6.65 -13.44 -8.34
CA GLY A 56 -5.67 -14.49 -8.06
C GLY A 56 -4.53 -13.94 -7.21
N ALA A 57 -3.63 -14.82 -6.78
CA ALA A 57 -2.50 -14.43 -5.93
C ALA A 57 -1.32 -13.97 -6.79
N ASP A 58 -1.13 -12.66 -6.93
CA ASP A 58 -0.13 -12.07 -7.80
C ASP A 58 1.18 -11.75 -7.08
N THR A 59 2.30 -11.77 -7.82
CA THR A 59 3.60 -11.27 -7.37
C THR A 59 4.01 -10.12 -8.27
N MET A 60 4.14 -8.93 -7.70
CA MET A 60 4.37 -7.68 -8.43
C MET A 60 5.71 -7.05 -8.01
N ALA A 61 6.55 -6.69 -8.98
CA ALA A 61 7.84 -6.04 -8.75
C ALA A 61 8.10 -4.94 -9.80
N GLY A 62 8.02 -3.68 -9.42
CA GLY A 62 8.16 -2.52 -10.32
C GLY A 62 9.62 -2.28 -10.66
N GLY A 63 10.51 -2.35 -9.67
CA GLY A 63 11.95 -2.46 -9.89
C GLY A 63 12.71 -1.23 -9.43
N THR A 64 13.07 -0.31 -10.32
CA THR A 64 13.65 0.99 -9.91
C THR A 64 12.78 2.12 -10.43
N GLY A 65 12.51 3.11 -9.59
CA GLY A 65 11.54 4.15 -9.87
C GLY A 65 10.53 4.22 -8.73
N SER A 66 9.55 5.12 -8.86
CA SER A 66 8.46 5.26 -7.91
C SER A 66 7.22 4.62 -8.51
N ASP A 67 6.91 3.41 -8.06
CA ASP A 67 5.96 2.51 -8.67
C ASP A 67 4.62 2.51 -7.92
N ILE A 68 3.55 2.14 -8.62
CA ILE A 68 2.21 1.98 -8.06
C ILE A 68 1.73 0.54 -8.27
N TYR A 69 1.30 -0.09 -7.19
CA TYR A 69 0.71 -1.43 -7.17
C TYR A 69 -0.77 -1.36 -6.83
N GLU A 70 -1.60 -2.04 -7.59
CA GLU A 70 -2.96 -2.38 -7.18
C GLU A 70 -2.99 -3.83 -6.66
N ALA A 71 -3.11 -3.97 -5.34
CA ALA A 71 -3.20 -5.26 -4.64
C ALA A 71 -4.63 -5.44 -4.09
N THR A 72 -5.38 -6.38 -4.65
CA THR A 72 -6.82 -6.56 -4.37
C THR A 72 -7.22 -8.00 -4.04
N ASP A 73 -6.28 -8.95 -4.11
CA ASP A 73 -6.42 -10.30 -3.58
C ASP A 73 -5.56 -10.48 -2.32
N LEU A 74 -6.03 -11.29 -1.36
CA LEU A 74 -5.29 -11.55 -0.12
C LEU A 74 -3.97 -12.30 -0.36
N GLY A 75 -3.82 -12.94 -1.51
CA GLY A 75 -2.61 -13.61 -1.94
C GLY A 75 -1.59 -12.71 -2.64
N ASP A 76 -1.92 -11.44 -2.88
CA ASP A 76 -1.03 -10.51 -3.59
C ASP A 76 0.21 -10.17 -2.78
N VAL A 77 1.35 -10.14 -3.45
CA VAL A 77 2.66 -9.82 -2.88
C VAL A 77 3.33 -8.74 -3.71
N VAL A 78 3.68 -7.64 -3.05
CA VAL A 78 4.52 -6.57 -3.61
C VAL A 78 5.97 -6.77 -3.15
N ILE A 79 6.90 -6.73 -4.09
CA ILE A 79 8.34 -6.91 -3.84
C ILE A 79 9.08 -5.66 -4.30
N GLU A 80 9.65 -4.93 -3.34
CA GLU A 80 10.45 -3.74 -3.60
C GLU A 80 11.90 -3.84 -3.14
N LEU A 81 12.76 -3.10 -3.84
CA LEU A 81 14.19 -3.02 -3.52
C LEU A 81 14.50 -1.79 -2.68
N ALA A 82 15.43 -1.92 -1.74
CA ALA A 82 15.86 -0.80 -0.91
C ALA A 82 16.44 0.34 -1.77
N GLY A 83 15.85 1.53 -1.67
CA GLY A 83 16.26 2.72 -2.42
C GLY A 83 15.88 2.68 -3.90
N ALA A 84 14.87 1.89 -4.29
CA ALA A 84 14.29 1.86 -5.64
C ALA A 84 13.53 3.13 -5.99
N GLY A 85 12.83 3.74 -5.03
CA GLY A 85 12.13 5.00 -5.20
C GLY A 85 11.19 5.25 -4.03
N SER A 86 10.01 5.81 -4.32
CA SER A 86 8.93 5.93 -3.35
C SER A 86 7.70 5.24 -3.90
N ASP A 87 7.41 4.07 -3.34
CA ASP A 87 6.48 3.13 -3.92
C ASP A 87 5.13 3.17 -3.19
N THR A 88 4.06 2.91 -3.93
CA THR A 88 2.69 3.03 -3.43
C THR A 88 1.92 1.75 -3.65
N VAL A 89 1.31 1.21 -2.60
CA VAL A 89 0.23 0.24 -2.73
C VAL A 89 -1.10 0.95 -2.64
N TRP A 90 -1.92 0.76 -3.66
CA TRP A 90 -3.36 0.96 -3.62
C TRP A 90 -4.04 -0.37 -3.33
N THR A 91 -5.02 -0.39 -2.41
CA THR A 91 -5.80 -1.59 -2.11
C THR A 91 -7.26 -1.28 -1.83
N SER A 92 -8.13 -2.23 -2.14
CA SER A 92 -9.52 -2.25 -1.70
C SER A 92 -9.81 -3.37 -0.68
N LEU A 93 -8.78 -4.04 -0.18
CA LEU A 93 -8.89 -5.07 0.85
C LEU A 93 -9.25 -4.44 2.19
N ALA A 94 -10.06 -5.13 3.00
CA ALA A 94 -10.40 -4.67 4.35
C ALA A 94 -9.19 -4.63 5.30
N SER A 95 -8.07 -5.26 4.94
CA SER A 95 -6.81 -5.19 5.66
C SER A 95 -5.62 -5.33 4.73
N TYR A 96 -4.57 -4.56 4.96
CA TYR A 96 -3.30 -4.68 4.24
C TYR A 96 -2.11 -4.24 5.09
N SER A 97 -0.98 -4.93 4.94
CA SER A 97 0.28 -4.55 5.58
C SER A 97 1.35 -4.37 4.52
N LEU A 98 2.05 -3.24 4.54
CA LEU A 98 3.12 -2.97 3.58
C LEU A 98 4.27 -3.97 3.75
N GLY A 99 4.75 -4.48 2.61
CA GLY A 99 6.02 -5.20 2.54
C GLY A 99 7.20 -4.27 2.83
N ALA A 100 8.39 -4.83 2.98
CA ALA A 100 9.62 -4.03 3.13
C ALA A 100 9.85 -3.15 1.90
N ASN A 101 10.48 -1.98 2.10
CA ASN A 101 10.85 -1.04 1.04
C ASN A 101 9.67 -0.39 0.29
N VAL A 102 8.47 -0.42 0.87
CA VAL A 102 7.32 0.32 0.32
C VAL A 102 6.95 1.44 1.27
N GLU A 103 6.77 2.66 0.75
CA GLU A 103 6.59 3.87 1.55
C GLU A 103 5.11 4.25 1.73
N ASN A 104 4.24 3.97 0.76
CA ASN A 104 2.88 4.51 0.77
C ASN A 104 1.80 3.41 0.69
N LEU A 105 0.76 3.55 1.51
CA LEU A 105 -0.45 2.73 1.46
C LEU A 105 -1.67 3.63 1.30
N PHE A 106 -2.48 3.36 0.28
CA PHE A 106 -3.73 4.05 0.02
C PHE A 106 -4.89 3.05 -0.04
N PHE A 107 -5.87 3.22 0.82
CA PHE A 107 -7.11 2.47 0.78
C PHE A 107 -8.12 3.15 -0.16
N GLY A 108 -8.44 2.48 -1.27
CA GLY A 108 -9.48 2.92 -2.21
C GLY A 108 -10.78 2.12 -2.14
N GLY A 109 -10.92 1.26 -1.13
CA GLY A 109 -12.15 0.50 -0.88
C GLY A 109 -13.23 1.33 -0.18
N SER A 110 -14.20 0.63 0.40
CA SER A 110 -15.28 1.24 1.18
C SER A 110 -15.46 0.53 2.50
N GLY A 111 -15.81 1.27 3.55
CA GLY A 111 -16.01 0.71 4.89
C GLY A 111 -14.68 0.60 5.63
N ASN A 112 -14.73 -0.09 6.77
CA ASN A 112 -13.59 -0.15 7.70
C ASN A 112 -12.36 -0.82 7.06
N PHE A 113 -11.21 -0.24 7.34
CA PHE A 113 -9.91 -0.70 6.87
C PHE A 113 -8.94 -0.91 8.04
N ALA A 114 -8.09 -1.93 7.94
CA ALA A 114 -6.93 -2.12 8.81
C ALA A 114 -5.64 -2.03 8.00
N GLY A 115 -4.95 -0.88 8.09
CA GLY A 115 -3.70 -0.62 7.39
C GLY A 115 -2.50 -0.69 8.33
N SER A 116 -1.42 -1.36 7.90
CA SER A 116 -0.15 -1.31 8.63
C SER A 116 1.01 -0.93 7.71
N GLY A 117 1.85 -0.02 8.19
CA GLY A 117 3.14 0.29 7.59
C GLY A 117 4.20 -0.76 7.94
N ASN A 118 5.47 -0.36 7.77
CA ASN A 118 6.65 -1.18 8.01
C ASN A 118 7.64 -0.44 8.94
N ALA A 119 8.94 -0.49 8.66
CA ALA A 119 9.97 0.15 9.49
C ALA A 119 10.50 1.48 8.90
N LEU A 120 9.91 1.92 7.78
CA LEU A 120 10.24 3.16 7.07
C LEU A 120 9.33 4.28 7.53
N ALA A 121 9.60 5.51 7.08
CA ALA A 121 8.64 6.60 7.21
C ALA A 121 7.51 6.38 6.20
N ASN A 122 6.38 5.82 6.65
CA ASN A 122 5.26 5.48 5.81
C ASN A 122 4.20 6.59 5.73
N THR A 123 3.51 6.67 4.59
CA THR A 123 2.23 7.41 4.48
C THR A 123 1.09 6.41 4.35
N LEU A 124 0.20 6.39 5.33
CA LEU A 124 -0.97 5.51 5.35
C LEU A 124 -2.25 6.35 5.23
N VAL A 125 -3.05 6.09 4.20
CA VAL A 125 -4.31 6.79 3.95
C VAL A 125 -5.45 5.79 3.94
N GLY A 126 -6.33 5.91 4.94
CA GLY A 126 -7.63 5.24 5.02
C GLY A 126 -8.67 5.89 4.12
N GLY A 127 -9.94 5.69 4.46
CA GLY A 127 -11.05 6.20 3.66
C GLY A 127 -12.27 6.59 4.49
N ALA A 128 -13.43 6.12 4.06
CA ALA A 128 -14.64 6.23 4.86
C ALA A 128 -14.87 4.90 5.59
N GLY A 129 -15.15 4.95 6.88
CA GLY A 129 -15.21 3.76 7.73
C GLY A 129 -14.55 4.05 9.08
N ASN A 130 -14.63 3.10 9.99
CA ASN A 130 -13.84 3.17 11.22
C ASN A 130 -12.54 2.39 10.97
N ASP A 131 -11.49 3.12 10.64
CA ASP A 131 -10.23 2.58 10.18
C ASP A 131 -9.24 2.40 11.35
N VAL A 132 -8.34 1.43 11.20
CA VAL A 132 -7.23 1.17 12.13
C VAL A 132 -5.94 1.32 11.34
N LEU A 133 -5.15 2.34 11.64
CA LEU A 133 -3.87 2.61 11.00
C LEU A 133 -2.73 2.42 12.00
N ILE A 134 -1.81 1.52 11.66
CA ILE A 134 -0.62 1.22 12.46
C ILE A 134 0.60 1.67 11.66
N GLY A 135 1.25 2.75 12.07
CA GLY A 135 2.43 3.29 11.36
C GLY A 135 3.55 2.26 11.26
N GLY A 136 3.83 1.60 12.39
CA GLY A 136 4.99 0.74 12.54
C GLY A 136 6.12 1.52 13.20
N ALA A 137 7.35 1.31 12.74
CA ALA A 137 8.49 2.11 13.18
C ALA A 137 8.87 3.09 12.07
N GLY A 138 9.53 4.20 12.42
CA GLY A 138 9.76 5.28 11.47
C GLY A 138 8.94 6.49 11.87
N ALA A 139 9.03 7.58 11.11
CA ALA A 139 8.21 8.77 11.34
C ALA A 139 7.06 8.75 10.33
N ASP A 140 5.90 8.25 10.75
CA ASP A 140 4.80 7.93 9.85
C ASP A 140 3.81 9.11 9.71
N THR A 141 3.10 9.16 8.58
CA THR A 141 1.94 10.03 8.38
C THR A 141 0.70 9.18 8.18
N MET A 142 -0.27 9.30 9.07
CA MET A 142 -1.49 8.50 9.04
C MET A 142 -2.71 9.40 8.91
N VAL A 143 -3.59 9.11 7.95
CA VAL A 143 -4.84 9.84 7.68
C VAL A 143 -5.98 8.83 7.55
N GLY A 144 -6.91 8.83 8.50
CA GLY A 144 -8.01 7.87 8.63
C GLY A 144 -9.17 8.24 7.71
N GLY A 145 -9.64 9.48 7.79
CA GLY A 145 -10.56 10.04 6.81
C GLY A 145 -11.90 10.42 7.43
N ALA A 146 -12.93 9.60 7.23
CA ALA A 146 -14.24 9.85 7.81
C ALA A 146 -14.76 8.59 8.51
N GLY A 147 -15.25 8.75 9.74
CA GLY A 147 -15.59 7.68 10.65
C GLY A 147 -14.80 7.83 11.94
N ASN A 148 -14.91 6.87 12.85
CA ASN A 148 -14.18 6.91 14.12
C ASN A 148 -12.92 6.05 13.99
N ASP A 149 -11.79 6.70 13.79
CA ASP A 149 -10.54 6.04 13.42
C ASP A 149 -9.64 5.80 14.64
N ILE A 150 -8.79 4.78 14.53
CA ILE A 150 -7.80 4.40 15.53
C ILE A 150 -6.41 4.43 14.89
N TYR A 151 -5.49 5.11 15.57
CA TYR A 151 -4.11 5.25 15.17
C TYR A 151 -3.19 4.64 16.22
N GLU A 152 -2.29 3.75 15.82
CA GLU A 152 -1.18 3.31 16.67
C GLU A 152 0.06 4.14 16.36
N VAL A 153 0.44 4.99 17.32
CA VAL A 153 1.63 5.85 17.26
C VAL A 153 2.73 5.24 18.11
N THR A 154 3.88 4.95 17.51
CA THR A 154 5.02 4.34 18.21
C THR A 154 6.31 5.15 18.13
N ASP A 155 6.37 6.16 17.26
CA ASP A 155 7.49 7.10 17.16
C ASP A 155 7.02 8.54 17.41
N LEU A 156 7.91 9.38 17.96
CA LEU A 156 7.60 10.80 18.20
C LEU A 156 7.49 11.62 16.91
N GLY A 157 8.02 11.11 15.80
CA GLY A 157 7.89 11.67 14.47
C GLY A 157 6.56 11.35 13.80
N ASP A 158 5.72 10.47 14.36
CA ASP A 158 4.42 10.12 13.79
C ASP A 158 3.48 11.32 13.79
N VAL A 159 2.76 11.49 12.69
CA VAL A 159 1.77 12.53 12.47
C VAL A 159 0.43 11.88 12.13
N VAL A 160 -0.58 12.22 12.93
CA VAL A 160 -1.98 11.87 12.67
C VAL A 160 -2.71 13.08 12.07
N GLY A 161 -3.27 12.90 10.88
CA GLY A 161 -4.02 13.92 10.16
C GLY A 161 -5.51 13.60 10.11
N GLU A 162 -6.33 14.47 10.71
CA GLU A 162 -7.78 14.33 10.73
C GLU A 162 -8.52 15.56 10.20
N ASN A 163 -9.68 15.30 9.58
CA ASN A 163 -10.55 16.35 9.05
C ASN A 163 -11.51 16.87 10.13
N ALA A 164 -11.87 18.16 10.04
CA ALA A 164 -12.92 18.70 10.89
C ALA A 164 -14.25 17.98 10.61
N GLY A 165 -14.78 17.26 11.60
CA GLY A 165 -15.98 16.42 11.44
C GLY A 165 -15.71 15.07 10.77
N GLY A 166 -14.46 14.59 10.79
CA GLY A 166 -14.06 13.24 10.38
C GLY A 166 -14.74 12.16 11.22
N GLY A 167 -14.71 12.31 12.55
CA GLY A 167 -15.51 11.52 13.46
C GLY A 167 -15.09 11.78 14.90
N ASN A 168 -15.00 10.73 15.71
CA ASN A 168 -14.39 10.75 17.03
C ASN A 168 -13.20 9.80 17.05
N ASP A 169 -12.03 10.37 16.93
CA ASP A 169 -10.81 9.66 16.56
C ASP A 169 -9.93 9.41 17.78
N THR A 170 -9.14 8.35 17.70
CA THR A 170 -8.39 7.83 18.84
C THR A 170 -6.95 7.55 18.47
N VAL A 171 -6.02 8.14 19.22
CA VAL A 171 -4.62 7.70 19.21
C VAL A 171 -4.39 6.74 20.37
N TRP A 172 -3.84 5.58 20.06
CA TRP A 172 -3.18 4.69 20.99
C TRP A 172 -1.67 4.88 20.82
N THR A 173 -0.95 5.15 21.92
CA THR A 173 0.51 5.14 21.91
C THR A 173 1.12 4.40 23.10
N SER A 174 2.33 3.88 22.95
CA SER A 174 3.18 3.38 24.04
C SER A 174 4.27 4.38 24.45
N LEU A 175 4.29 5.57 23.84
CA LEU A 175 5.23 6.64 24.17
C LEU A 175 4.98 7.19 25.58
N ALA A 176 6.03 7.70 26.22
CA ALA A 176 5.91 8.33 27.54
C ALA A 176 5.08 9.63 27.53
N SER A 177 4.97 10.26 26.36
CA SER A 177 4.16 11.45 26.14
C SER A 177 3.83 11.58 24.66
N TYR A 178 2.61 12.04 24.36
CA TYR A 178 2.17 12.39 23.01
C TYR A 178 1.19 13.56 23.10
N THR A 179 1.20 14.43 22.09
CA THR A 179 0.25 15.54 21.98
C THR A 179 -0.63 15.28 20.78
N LEU A 180 -1.95 15.24 20.98
CA LEU A 180 -2.90 15.05 19.89
C LEU A 180 -2.80 16.17 18.85
N GLY A 181 -2.93 15.78 17.58
CA GLY A 181 -3.12 16.69 16.46
C GLY A 181 -4.48 17.37 16.51
N ALA A 182 -4.72 18.26 15.54
CA ALA A 182 -6.04 18.86 15.37
C ALA A 182 -7.07 17.79 15.00
N ASN A 183 -8.31 17.95 15.49
CA ASN A 183 -9.46 17.08 15.19
C ASN A 183 -9.27 15.61 15.63
N VAL A 184 -8.41 15.35 16.63
CA VAL A 184 -8.32 14.05 17.29
C VAL A 184 -8.81 14.20 18.71
N GLU A 185 -9.78 13.38 19.11
CA GLU A 185 -10.53 13.57 20.36
C GLU A 185 -9.94 12.78 21.54
N ASN A 186 -9.39 11.59 21.28
CA ASN A 186 -9.01 10.65 22.32
C ASN A 186 -7.54 10.25 22.24
N LEU A 187 -6.90 10.14 23.41
CA LEU A 187 -5.54 9.63 23.57
C LEU A 187 -5.51 8.56 24.66
N PHE A 188 -5.04 7.37 24.31
CA PHE A 188 -4.79 6.28 25.25
C PHE A 188 -3.31 5.92 25.25
N PHE A 189 -2.76 5.80 26.45
CA PHE A 189 -1.42 5.27 26.67
C PHE A 189 -1.54 3.78 26.99
N GLY A 190 -1.04 2.93 26.09
CA GLY A 190 -0.81 1.51 26.38
C GLY A 190 0.52 1.38 27.10
N GLY A 191 0.46 1.01 28.38
CA GLY A 191 1.66 0.79 29.21
C GLY A 191 2.41 -0.49 28.90
#